data_AF-A0A3C0G2P8-F1
#
_entry.id   AF-A0A3C0G2P8-F1
#
_cell.length_a   1.000
_cell.length_b   1.000
_cell.length_c   1.000
_cell.angle_alpha   90.00
_cell.angle_beta   90.00
_cell.angle_gamma   90.00
#
_symmetry.space_group_name_H-M   'P 1'
#
loop_
_entity.id
_entity.type
_entity.pdbx_description
1 polymer ?
#
loop_
_entity_poly.entity_id
_entity_poly.type
_entity_poly.pdbx_seq_one_letter_code
_entity_poly.pdbx_strand_id
1 'polypeptide(L)'
;MSVFCGYCGKRGHNKLGCPERKKYARENPDSWLAHEVALEERQRAQRVASRTCTYCGKKGHNRRGCKTLQEDTNRIAYRSRQYKNQFLEAIESVGLSVGALIEVDNTSSYSESRWQETSLMMIQNYCWDDITFIAQDELESLGWSSWYQMPVLQAIVLNVSGIKDNEKWRFPKLNDTHKYTLRDLIHLLPTHLFSKNINRLAEEEPDSTKSIRIISPVYADGSQQEILDKHLKNGPIPESVKRTFHLVHDRRETDRYYKERLHLDNGLWRNIYPDEWDDKEKRMRP
;
A
#
# COMPACT_ATOMS: atom_id res chain seq x y z
N MET A 1 6.60 19.67 -23.16
CA MET A 1 7.04 19.85 -24.57
C MET A 1 5.88 19.50 -25.49
N SER A 2 5.39 20.44 -26.29
CA SER A 2 4.37 20.16 -27.32
C SER A 2 5.05 19.65 -28.59
N VAL A 3 4.58 18.54 -29.15
CA VAL A 3 5.05 18.04 -30.45
C VAL A 3 4.57 18.95 -31.58
N PHE A 4 5.40 19.12 -32.62
CA PHE A 4 5.01 19.76 -33.87
C PHE A 4 4.53 18.73 -34.88
N CYS A 5 3.49 19.06 -35.63
CA CYS A 5 2.95 18.20 -36.66
C CYS A 5 3.70 18.40 -37.98
N GLY A 6 4.38 17.37 -38.47
CA GLY A 6 5.09 17.41 -39.76
C GLY A 6 4.21 17.52 -41.01
N TYR A 7 2.88 17.55 -40.87
CA TYR A 7 1.94 17.76 -41.99
C TYR A 7 1.45 19.21 -42.07
N CYS A 8 0.84 19.73 -40.99
CA CYS A 8 0.27 21.08 -40.96
C CYS A 8 1.17 22.13 -40.30
N GLY A 9 2.32 21.75 -39.73
CA GLY A 9 3.24 22.65 -39.02
C GLY A 9 2.77 23.15 -37.65
N LYS A 10 1.54 22.85 -37.23
CA LYS A 10 0.97 23.31 -35.95
C LYS A 10 1.47 22.50 -34.75
N ARG A 11 1.46 23.10 -33.56
CA ARG A 11 1.80 22.44 -32.28
C ARG A 11 0.60 21.69 -31.69
N GLY A 12 0.88 20.71 -30.82
CA GLY A 12 -0.12 20.04 -29.98
C GLY A 12 -0.57 18.65 -30.47
N HIS A 13 -0.16 18.23 -31.66
CA HIS A 13 -0.42 16.90 -32.20
C HIS A 13 0.72 16.43 -33.13
N ASN A 14 0.77 15.13 -33.42
CA ASN A 14 1.72 14.55 -34.36
C ASN A 14 1.07 14.27 -35.74
N LYS A 15 1.87 13.88 -36.75
CA LYS A 15 1.38 13.56 -38.12
C LYS A 15 0.19 12.58 -38.10
N LEU A 16 0.25 11.56 -37.23
CA LEU A 16 -0.80 10.53 -37.07
C LEU A 16 -2.11 11.08 -36.49
N GLY A 17 -2.04 12.09 -35.62
CA GLY A 17 -3.18 12.74 -34.98
C GLY A 17 -3.69 13.97 -35.72
N CYS A 18 -3.15 14.30 -36.89
CA CYS A 18 -3.44 15.55 -37.57
C CYS A 18 -4.87 15.59 -38.16
N PRO A 19 -5.73 16.55 -37.76
CA PRO A 19 -7.10 16.63 -38.26
C PRO A 19 -7.15 17.04 -39.74
N GLU A 20 -6.28 17.95 -40.18
CA GLU A 20 -6.20 18.39 -41.59
C GLU A 20 -5.78 17.23 -42.50
N ARG A 21 -4.77 16.45 -42.10
CA ARG A 21 -4.34 15.26 -42.84
C ARG A 21 -5.46 14.24 -43.01
N LYS A 22 -6.20 13.97 -41.92
CA LYS A 22 -7.33 13.03 -41.93
C LYS A 22 -8.51 13.56 -42.74
N LYS A 23 -8.77 14.87 -42.69
CA LYS A 23 -9.81 15.53 -43.50
C LYS A 23 -9.48 15.41 -44.99
N TYR A 24 -8.26 15.77 -45.38
CA TYR A 24 -7.79 15.65 -46.77
C TYR A 24 -7.92 14.21 -47.29
N ALA A 25 -7.46 13.23 -46.51
CA ALA A 25 -7.56 11.82 -46.88
C ALA A 25 -9.01 11.33 -47.05
N ARG A 26 -9.96 11.88 -46.27
CA ARG A 26 -11.39 11.56 -46.38
C ARG A 26 -12.03 12.22 -47.61
N GLU A 27 -11.63 13.45 -47.94
CA GLU A 27 -12.14 14.20 -49.09
C GLU A 27 -11.53 13.72 -50.42
N ASN A 28 -10.35 13.09 -50.39
CA ASN A 28 -9.62 12.65 -51.59
C ASN A 28 -9.22 11.16 -51.47
N PRO A 29 -10.19 10.23 -51.52
CA PRO A 29 -9.94 8.81 -51.24
C PRO A 29 -8.96 8.14 -52.21
N ASP A 30 -8.88 8.61 -53.45
CA ASP A 30 -7.97 8.06 -54.49
C ASP A 30 -6.56 8.70 -54.44
N SER A 31 -6.32 9.63 -53.51
CA SER A 31 -5.00 10.26 -53.39
C SER A 31 -3.98 9.32 -52.76
N TRP A 32 -2.70 9.46 -53.13
CA TRP A 32 -1.59 8.75 -52.49
C TRP A 32 -1.58 8.92 -50.96
N LEU A 33 -1.94 10.13 -50.48
CA LEU A 33 -2.02 10.42 -49.05
C LEU A 33 -3.13 9.64 -48.35
N ALA A 34 -4.29 9.45 -48.99
CA ALA A 34 -5.36 8.63 -48.44
C ALA A 34 -4.94 7.15 -48.32
N HIS A 35 -4.23 6.62 -49.33
CA HIS A 35 -3.64 5.28 -49.27
C HIS A 35 -2.60 5.14 -48.15
N GLU A 36 -1.72 6.13 -47.97
CA GLU A 36 -0.72 6.16 -46.89
C GLU A 36 -1.41 6.16 -45.51
N VAL A 37 -2.41 7.02 -45.31
CA VAL A 37 -3.18 7.10 -44.06
C VAL A 37 -3.87 5.76 -43.77
N ALA A 38 -4.52 5.15 -44.76
CA ALA A 38 -5.19 3.86 -44.60
C ALA A 38 -4.20 2.73 -44.23
N LEU A 39 -3.01 2.71 -44.85
CA LEU A 39 -1.97 1.74 -44.51
C LEU A 39 -1.44 1.94 -43.09
N GLU A 40 -1.15 3.18 -42.68
CA GLU A 40 -0.71 3.52 -41.32
C GLU A 40 -1.77 3.12 -40.28
N GLU A 41 -3.06 3.33 -40.58
CA GLU A 41 -4.17 2.93 -39.72
C GLU A 41 -4.27 1.41 -39.60
N ARG A 42 -4.16 0.66 -40.71
CA ARG A 42 -4.10 -0.81 -40.69
C ARG A 42 -2.91 -1.33 -39.89
N GLN A 43 -1.71 -0.81 -40.14
CA GLN A 43 -0.51 -1.18 -39.39
C GLN A 43 -0.65 -0.85 -37.90
N ARG A 44 -1.23 0.29 -37.57
CA ARG A 44 -1.52 0.66 -36.18
C ARG A 44 -2.53 -0.29 -35.57
N ALA A 45 -3.61 -0.63 -36.25
CA ALA A 45 -4.60 -1.60 -35.80
C ALA A 45 -3.95 -2.97 -35.56
N GLN A 46 -3.09 -3.42 -36.47
CA GLN A 46 -2.32 -4.66 -36.31
C GLN A 46 -1.37 -4.59 -35.12
N ARG A 47 -0.63 -3.49 -34.92
CA ARG A 47 0.21 -3.26 -33.72
C ARG A 47 -0.60 -3.13 -32.43
N VAL A 48 -1.86 -2.72 -32.51
CA VAL A 48 -2.79 -2.71 -31.37
C VAL A 48 -3.29 -4.11 -31.08
N ALA A 49 -3.66 -4.87 -32.10
CA ALA A 49 -4.12 -6.24 -31.97
C ALA A 49 -3.01 -7.20 -31.50
N SER A 50 -1.77 -6.99 -31.96
CA SER A 50 -0.63 -7.87 -31.63
C SER A 50 0.01 -7.59 -30.29
N ARG A 51 -0.23 -6.41 -29.69
CA ARG A 51 0.37 -6.08 -28.38
C ARG A 51 -0.23 -6.97 -27.29
N THR A 52 0.63 -7.45 -26.41
CA THR A 52 0.24 -8.18 -25.20
C THR A 52 0.29 -7.24 -24.01
N CYS A 53 -0.77 -7.21 -23.21
CA CYS A 53 -0.80 -6.46 -21.97
C CYS A 53 0.17 -7.09 -20.96
N THR A 54 1.10 -6.30 -20.41
CA THR A 54 2.10 -6.76 -19.43
C THR A 54 1.54 -7.04 -18.04
N TYR A 55 0.24 -6.79 -17.80
CA TYR A 55 -0.42 -7.13 -16.55
C TYR A 55 -1.25 -8.40 -16.65
N CYS A 56 -2.23 -8.42 -17.57
CA CYS A 56 -3.14 -9.56 -17.70
C CYS A 56 -2.72 -10.60 -18.75
N GLY A 57 -1.67 -10.35 -19.53
CA GLY A 57 -1.20 -11.25 -20.60
C GLY A 57 -2.11 -11.33 -21.84
N LYS A 58 -3.26 -10.65 -21.86
CA LYS A 58 -4.19 -10.68 -23.01
C LYS A 58 -3.75 -9.71 -24.12
N LYS A 59 -4.09 -10.03 -25.36
CA LYS A 59 -3.82 -9.19 -26.54
C LYS A 59 -4.81 -8.03 -26.69
N GLY A 60 -4.50 -7.06 -27.55
CA GLY A 60 -5.43 -6.01 -27.98
C GLY A 60 -5.43 -4.73 -27.14
N HIS A 61 -4.75 -4.69 -25.99
CA HIS A 61 -4.66 -3.52 -25.14
C HIS A 61 -3.31 -3.41 -24.44
N ASN A 62 -2.96 -2.22 -23.95
CA ASN A 62 -1.78 -2.01 -23.11
C ASN A 62 -2.16 -2.01 -21.62
N ARG A 63 -1.17 -2.05 -20.74
CA ARG A 63 -1.37 -2.00 -19.28
C ARG A 63 -2.25 -0.83 -18.83
N ARG A 64 -2.06 0.36 -19.41
CA ARG A 64 -2.83 1.58 -19.07
C ARG A 64 -4.34 1.40 -19.32
N GLY A 65 -4.72 0.71 -20.40
CA GLY A 65 -6.11 0.40 -20.75
C GLY A 65 -6.58 -0.97 -20.27
N CYS A 66 -5.86 -1.61 -19.34
CA CYS A 66 -6.21 -2.94 -18.84
C CYS A 66 -7.35 -2.84 -17.82
N LYS A 67 -8.53 -3.35 -18.18
CA LYS A 67 -9.69 -3.39 -17.29
C LYS A 67 -9.42 -4.22 -16.03
N THR A 68 -8.77 -5.37 -16.19
CA THR A 68 -8.37 -6.23 -15.07
C THR A 68 -7.50 -5.49 -14.06
N LEU A 69 -6.50 -4.73 -14.51
CA LEU A 69 -5.66 -3.93 -13.61
C LEU A 69 -6.48 -2.89 -12.83
N GLN A 70 -7.45 -2.26 -13.50
CA GLN A 70 -8.33 -1.28 -12.86
C GLN A 70 -9.23 -1.94 -11.82
N GLU A 71 -9.84 -3.08 -12.15
CA GLU A 71 -10.66 -3.89 -11.23
C GLU A 71 -9.86 -4.30 -9.99
N ASP A 72 -8.66 -4.86 -10.19
CA ASP A 72 -7.75 -5.26 -9.13
C ASP A 72 -7.33 -4.10 -8.25
N THR A 73 -6.95 -2.98 -8.86
CA THR A 73 -6.62 -1.73 -8.15
C THR A 73 -7.80 -1.28 -7.29
N ASN A 74 -9.02 -1.30 -7.83
CA ASN A 74 -10.22 -0.90 -7.11
C ASN A 74 -10.54 -1.83 -5.94
N ARG A 75 -10.38 -3.15 -6.11
CA ARG A 75 -10.59 -4.13 -5.02
C ARG A 75 -9.57 -3.97 -3.91
N ILE A 76 -8.30 -3.79 -4.24
CA ILE A 76 -7.24 -3.56 -3.27
C ILE A 76 -7.48 -2.24 -2.52
N ALA A 77 -7.84 -1.17 -3.22
CA ALA A 77 -8.23 0.09 -2.59
C ALA A 77 -9.43 -0.10 -1.65
N TYR A 78 -10.44 -0.85 -2.07
CA TYR A 78 -11.60 -1.17 -1.23
C TYR A 78 -11.20 -1.94 0.04
N ARG A 79 -10.40 -3.01 -0.09
CA ARG A 79 -9.89 -3.80 1.04
C ARG A 79 -9.05 -2.95 2.00
N SER A 80 -8.17 -2.09 1.47
CA SER A 80 -7.39 -1.14 2.28
C SER A 80 -8.27 -0.20 3.10
N ARG A 81 -9.38 0.28 2.53
CA ARG A 81 -10.34 1.12 3.27
C ARG A 81 -11.03 0.35 4.40
N GLN A 82 -11.50 -0.86 4.11
CA GLN A 82 -12.13 -1.69 5.13
C GLN A 82 -11.19 -1.96 6.30
N TYR A 83 -9.94 -2.32 6.03
CA TYR A 83 -8.96 -2.57 7.09
C TYR A 83 -8.64 -1.30 7.90
N LYS A 84 -8.48 -0.16 7.24
CA LYS A 84 -8.23 1.11 7.94
C LYS A 84 -9.42 1.50 8.83
N ASN A 85 -10.65 1.22 8.42
CA ASN A 85 -11.83 1.43 9.26
C ASN A 85 -11.80 0.50 10.49
N GLN A 86 -11.52 -0.79 10.30
CA GLN A 86 -11.39 -1.74 11.42
C GLN A 86 -10.26 -1.33 12.38
N PHE A 87 -9.13 -0.91 11.83
CA PHE A 87 -7.99 -0.41 12.60
C PHE A 87 -8.38 0.82 13.42
N LEU A 88 -9.10 1.77 12.81
CA LEU A 88 -9.61 2.96 13.46
C LEU A 88 -10.56 2.62 14.62
N GLU A 89 -11.57 1.79 14.35
CA GLU A 89 -12.54 1.34 15.36
C GLU A 89 -11.83 0.69 16.56
N ALA A 90 -10.80 -0.12 16.28
CA ALA A 90 -9.99 -0.75 17.32
C ALA A 90 -9.20 0.25 18.16
N ILE A 91 -8.47 1.19 17.55
CA ILE A 91 -7.69 2.19 18.30
C ILE A 91 -8.61 3.11 19.12
N GLU A 92 -9.78 3.46 18.60
CA GLU A 92 -10.78 4.26 19.31
C GLU A 92 -11.37 3.49 20.49
N SER A 93 -11.65 2.20 20.32
CA SER A 93 -12.20 1.35 21.38
C SER A 93 -11.30 1.28 22.63
N VAL A 94 -9.98 1.41 22.43
CA VAL A 94 -8.99 1.41 23.52
C VAL A 94 -8.59 2.82 23.96
N GLY A 95 -9.08 3.87 23.29
CA GLY A 95 -8.75 5.27 23.59
C GLY A 95 -7.35 5.71 23.14
N LEU A 96 -6.78 5.04 22.13
CA LEU A 96 -5.46 5.32 21.57
C LEU A 96 -5.54 6.32 20.40
N SER A 97 -6.26 7.43 20.59
CA SER A 97 -6.39 8.45 19.54
C SER A 97 -5.30 9.54 19.59
N VAL A 98 -5.22 10.37 18.55
CA VAL A 98 -4.34 11.57 18.56
C VAL A 98 -4.66 12.42 19.79
N GLY A 99 -3.61 12.79 20.54
CA GLY A 99 -3.70 13.47 21.83
C GLY A 99 -3.69 12.54 23.04
N ALA A 100 -3.87 11.23 22.87
CA ALA A 100 -3.81 10.29 23.98
C ALA A 100 -2.42 10.27 24.62
N LEU A 101 -2.40 10.23 25.97
CA LEU A 101 -1.16 10.03 26.72
C LEU A 101 -0.94 8.54 26.95
N ILE A 102 0.24 8.08 26.61
CA ILE A 102 0.69 6.72 26.84
C ILE A 102 1.95 6.72 27.69
N GLU A 103 2.10 5.69 28.50
CA GLU A 103 3.33 5.37 29.18
C GLU A 103 3.89 4.10 28.55
N VAL A 104 5.18 4.13 28.23
CA VAL A 104 5.86 3.00 27.60
C VAL A 104 6.98 2.53 28.50
N ASP A 105 6.96 1.24 28.82
CA ASP A 105 8.05 0.58 29.50
C ASP A 105 9.22 0.38 28.52
N ASN A 106 10.35 1.02 28.81
CA ASN A 106 11.57 0.90 28.01
C ASN A 106 12.54 -0.11 28.63
N THR A 107 12.10 -0.92 29.60
CA THR A 107 12.95 -1.95 30.22
C THR A 107 13.47 -2.89 29.13
N SER A 108 14.78 -2.85 28.90
CA SER A 108 15.44 -3.78 27.99
C SER A 108 15.61 -5.13 28.69
N SER A 109 15.27 -6.21 28.00
CA SER A 109 15.48 -7.58 28.50
C SER A 109 16.95 -7.91 28.81
N TYR A 110 17.90 -7.08 28.36
CA TYR A 110 19.33 -7.29 28.54
C TYR A 110 19.94 -6.63 29.79
N SER A 111 19.20 -5.81 30.56
CA SER A 111 19.75 -5.21 31.79
C SER A 111 19.26 -5.95 33.03
N GLU A 112 20.21 -6.53 33.79
CA GLU A 112 19.93 -7.18 35.08
C GLU A 112 19.44 -6.18 36.15
N SER A 113 19.65 -4.89 35.93
CA SER A 113 19.14 -3.84 36.80
C SER A 113 17.69 -3.50 36.45
N ARG A 114 16.74 -4.06 37.22
CA ARG A 114 15.27 -3.87 37.13
C ARG A 114 14.76 -2.44 37.40
N TRP A 115 15.48 -1.41 37.01
CA TRP A 115 14.92 -0.07 37.04
C TRP A 115 13.87 0.01 35.93
N GLN A 116 12.61 0.20 36.33
CA GLN A 116 11.53 0.42 35.37
C GLN A 116 11.70 1.82 34.78
N GLU A 117 12.19 1.87 33.55
CA GLU A 117 12.40 3.12 32.85
C GLU A 117 11.19 3.38 31.95
N THR A 118 10.36 4.33 32.36
CA THR A 118 9.12 4.63 31.65
C THR A 118 9.22 5.97 30.92
N SER A 119 8.69 6.00 29.71
CA SER A 119 8.51 7.23 28.93
C SER A 119 7.04 7.60 28.88
N LEU A 120 6.69 8.81 29.30
CA LEU A 120 5.39 9.41 29.04
C LEU A 120 5.43 10.06 27.67
N MET A 121 4.51 9.66 26.79
CA MET A 121 4.42 10.15 25.42
C MET A 121 2.99 10.55 25.08
N MET A 122 2.84 11.39 24.06
CA MET A 122 1.54 11.78 23.50
C MET A 122 1.45 11.38 22.04
N ILE A 123 0.37 10.71 21.65
CA ILE A 123 0.12 10.38 20.25
C ILE A 123 -0.08 11.66 19.44
N GLN A 124 0.71 11.82 18.38
CA GLN A 124 0.64 12.98 17.49
C GLN A 124 -0.08 12.70 16.19
N ASN A 125 0.13 11.50 15.60
CA ASN A 125 -0.40 11.20 14.28
C ASN A 125 -0.45 9.69 13.99
N TYR A 126 -1.23 9.34 12.97
CA TYR A 126 -1.28 8.02 12.34
C TYR A 126 -0.48 8.03 11.04
N CYS A 127 0.27 6.96 10.79
CA CYS A 127 0.92 6.74 9.51
C CYS A 127 -0.04 6.01 8.55
N TRP A 128 -1.05 6.70 8.04
CA TRP A 128 -2.11 6.08 7.22
C TRP A 128 -1.62 5.35 5.97
N ASP A 129 -0.48 5.75 5.40
CA ASP A 129 0.10 5.08 4.23
C ASP A 129 0.71 3.72 4.58
N ASP A 130 1.02 3.50 5.85
CA ASP A 130 1.68 2.30 6.35
C ASP A 130 0.68 1.32 7.00
N ILE A 131 -0.54 1.78 7.31
CA ILE A 131 -1.65 0.96 7.79
C ILE A 131 -2.29 0.23 6.60
N THR A 132 -1.99 -1.06 6.47
CA THR A 132 -2.42 -1.88 5.33
C THR A 132 -2.95 -3.24 5.77
N PHE A 133 -3.93 -3.76 5.03
CA PHE A 133 -4.55 -5.06 5.30
C PHE A 133 -3.58 -6.24 5.16
N ILE A 134 -2.37 -6.02 4.64
CA ILE A 134 -1.32 -7.06 4.53
C ILE A 134 -1.00 -7.65 5.91
N ALA A 135 -1.10 -6.85 6.98
CA ALA A 135 -0.91 -7.34 8.34
C ALA A 135 -1.99 -8.36 8.78
N GLN A 136 -3.21 -8.24 8.26
CA GLN A 136 -4.31 -9.18 8.51
C GLN A 136 -4.21 -10.42 7.62
N ASP A 137 -3.86 -10.23 6.35
CA ASP A 137 -4.12 -11.20 5.28
C ASP A 137 -2.99 -12.24 5.08
N GLU A 138 -1.96 -12.25 5.94
CA GLU A 138 -0.88 -13.26 6.02
C GLU A 138 -0.10 -13.45 4.70
N LEU A 139 1.18 -13.07 4.70
CA LEU A 139 2.06 -13.30 3.54
C LEU A 139 3.18 -14.26 3.92
N GLU A 140 2.94 -15.55 3.72
CA GLU A 140 3.88 -16.63 4.04
C GLU A 140 5.28 -16.42 3.43
N SER A 141 5.39 -15.72 2.30
CA SER A 141 6.62 -15.59 1.51
C SER A 141 7.42 -14.30 1.70
N LEU A 142 6.88 -13.25 2.33
CA LEU A 142 7.68 -12.06 2.65
C LEU A 142 8.20 -12.24 4.07
N GLY A 143 9.50 -12.56 4.15
CA GLY A 143 10.21 -12.76 5.41
C GLY A 143 9.78 -11.77 6.48
N TRP A 144 9.58 -12.31 7.69
CA TRP A 144 8.97 -11.72 8.87
C TRP A 144 9.46 -10.32 9.28
N SER A 145 10.53 -9.78 8.69
CA SER A 145 11.20 -8.58 9.19
C SER A 145 10.72 -7.25 8.59
N SER A 146 10.12 -7.19 7.38
CA SER A 146 9.96 -5.88 6.71
C SER A 146 8.64 -5.15 6.98
N TRP A 147 7.51 -5.86 7.08
CA TRP A 147 6.19 -5.22 7.12
C TRP A 147 5.71 -4.87 8.53
N TYR A 148 6.06 -5.67 9.53
CA TYR A 148 5.71 -5.38 10.93
C TYR A 148 6.55 -4.28 11.55
N GLN A 149 7.60 -3.82 10.85
CA GLN A 149 8.39 -2.67 11.24
C GLN A 149 7.85 -1.36 10.65
N MET A 150 6.77 -1.43 9.87
CA MET A 150 6.16 -0.22 9.33
C MET A 150 5.48 0.56 10.47
N PRO A 151 5.79 1.85 10.58
CA PRO A 151 5.23 2.67 11.65
C PRO A 151 3.76 2.90 11.36
N VAL A 152 2.89 2.72 12.34
CA VAL A 152 1.44 3.01 12.26
C VAL A 152 1.03 4.19 13.15
N LEU A 153 1.80 4.46 14.22
CA LEU A 153 1.60 5.61 15.09
C LEU A 153 2.90 6.41 15.27
N GLN A 154 2.73 7.70 15.50
CA GLN A 154 3.79 8.62 15.93
C GLN A 154 3.41 9.22 17.28
N ALA A 155 4.34 9.20 18.23
CA ALA A 155 4.16 9.85 19.52
C ALA A 155 5.35 10.75 19.82
N ILE A 156 5.11 11.84 20.54
CA ILE A 156 6.16 12.72 21.05
C ILE A 156 6.44 12.40 22.51
N VAL A 157 7.72 12.36 22.86
CA VAL A 157 8.16 12.14 24.24
C VAL A 157 7.94 13.41 25.05
N LEU A 158 7.13 13.31 26.10
CA LEU A 158 6.82 14.43 27.01
C LEU A 158 7.63 14.37 28.31
N ASN A 159 7.94 13.17 28.77
CA ASN A 159 8.75 12.97 29.96
C ASN A 159 9.41 11.60 29.92
N VAL A 160 10.57 11.48 30.55
CA VAL A 160 11.24 10.20 30.74
C VAL A 160 11.69 10.08 32.18
N SER A 161 11.32 8.98 32.82
CA SER A 161 11.59 8.73 34.24
C SER A 161 12.42 7.47 34.41
N GLY A 162 13.26 7.44 35.46
CA GLY A 162 14.11 6.29 35.78
C GLY A 162 15.46 6.23 35.05
N ILE A 163 15.73 7.10 34.07
CA ILE A 163 16.99 7.09 33.31
C ILE A 163 18.14 7.68 34.12
N LYS A 164 19.23 6.92 34.25
CA LYS A 164 20.51 7.43 34.77
C LYS A 164 21.22 8.30 33.74
N ASP A 165 21.90 9.36 34.20
CA ASP A 165 22.57 10.33 33.32
C ASP A 165 23.55 9.71 32.30
N ASN A 166 24.15 8.57 32.63
CA ASN A 166 25.08 7.84 31.78
C ASN A 166 24.43 6.92 30.74
N GLU A 167 23.10 6.79 30.67
CA GLU A 167 22.42 5.91 29.70
C GLU A 167 21.53 6.67 28.72
N LYS A 168 21.50 8.01 28.79
CA LYS A 168 20.66 8.90 27.97
C LYS A 168 20.75 8.71 26.44
N TRP A 169 21.79 8.05 25.93
CA TRP A 169 21.93 7.78 24.49
C TRP A 169 21.10 6.57 24.00
N ARG A 170 20.60 5.71 24.91
CA ARG A 170 19.80 4.53 24.54
C ARG A 170 18.30 4.79 24.51
N PHE A 171 17.86 5.92 25.04
CA PHE A 171 16.45 6.22 25.26
C PHE A 171 15.97 7.39 24.41
N PRO A 172 14.65 7.45 24.15
CA PRO A 172 14.05 8.62 23.52
C PRO A 172 14.34 9.88 24.33
N LYS A 173 14.75 10.96 23.68
CA LYS A 173 14.95 12.25 24.33
C LYS A 173 13.63 13.00 24.42
N LEU A 174 13.56 13.98 25.32
CA LEU A 174 12.43 14.90 25.39
C LEU A 174 12.20 15.55 24.02
N ASN A 175 10.93 15.59 23.57
CA ASN A 175 10.50 16.04 22.25
C ASN A 175 10.92 15.17 21.07
N ASP A 176 11.58 14.03 21.27
CA ASP A 176 11.80 13.08 20.18
C ASP A 176 10.44 12.53 19.70
N THR A 177 10.35 12.29 18.39
CA THR A 177 9.22 11.58 17.80
C THR A 177 9.55 10.10 17.73
N HIS A 178 8.82 9.30 18.52
CA HIS A 178 8.89 7.85 18.47
C HIS A 178 7.84 7.30 17.52
N LYS A 179 8.20 6.25 16.79
CA LYS A 179 7.30 5.54 15.87
C LYS A 179 6.95 4.18 16.44
N TYR A 180 5.66 3.86 16.48
CA TYR A 180 5.17 2.55 16.89
C TYR A 180 4.65 1.81 15.68
N THR A 181 4.89 0.51 15.68
CA THR A 181 4.54 -0.42 14.63
C THR A 181 3.33 -1.26 15.05
N LEU A 182 2.75 -2.02 14.13
CA LEU A 182 1.67 -2.95 14.49
C LEU A 182 2.10 -3.98 15.53
N ARG A 183 3.38 -4.39 15.51
CA ARG A 183 3.94 -5.31 16.51
C ARG A 183 3.89 -4.69 17.91
N ASP A 184 4.22 -3.40 18.03
CA ASP A 184 4.21 -2.72 19.32
C ASP A 184 2.79 -2.60 19.92
N LEU A 185 1.76 -2.68 19.08
CA LEU A 185 0.36 -2.48 19.48
C LEU A 185 -0.42 -3.79 19.63
N ILE A 186 0.20 -4.95 19.42
CA ILE A 186 -0.52 -6.22 19.29
C ILE A 186 -1.28 -6.63 20.55
N HIS A 187 -0.76 -6.30 21.73
CA HIS A 187 -1.42 -6.60 23.01
C HIS A 187 -2.50 -5.58 23.38
N LEU A 188 -2.54 -4.44 22.71
CA LEU A 188 -3.57 -3.43 22.92
C LEU A 188 -4.76 -3.65 21.99
N LEU A 189 -4.51 -4.06 20.75
CA LEU A 189 -5.52 -4.09 19.71
C LEU A 189 -6.17 -5.47 19.58
N PRO A 190 -7.42 -5.55 19.06
CA PRO A 190 -8.09 -6.82 18.83
C PRO A 190 -7.31 -7.73 17.86
N THR A 191 -7.26 -9.03 18.18
CA THR A 191 -6.49 -10.05 17.43
C THR A 191 -6.91 -10.19 15.96
N HIS A 192 -8.15 -9.84 15.60
CA HIS A 192 -8.64 -9.94 14.22
C HIS A 192 -7.99 -8.94 13.26
N LEU A 193 -7.28 -7.93 13.75
CA LEU A 193 -6.51 -7.01 12.92
C LEU A 193 -5.17 -7.60 12.44
N PHE A 194 -4.79 -8.75 13.00
CA PHE A 194 -3.53 -9.40 12.75
C PHE A 194 -3.78 -10.80 12.17
N SER A 195 -2.87 -11.23 11.30
CA SER A 195 -2.86 -12.63 10.86
C SER A 195 -2.60 -13.58 12.02
N LYS A 196 -2.97 -14.85 11.83
CA LYS A 196 -2.80 -15.89 12.86
C LYS A 196 -1.35 -16.05 13.29
N ASN A 197 -0.41 -15.96 12.35
CA ASN A 197 1.02 -16.06 12.66
C ASN A 197 1.51 -14.93 13.56
N ILE A 198 1.02 -13.70 13.36
CA ILE A 198 1.44 -12.57 14.19
C ILE A 198 0.88 -12.73 15.60
N ASN A 199 -0.40 -13.13 15.73
CA ASN A 199 -0.99 -13.42 17.04
C ASN A 199 -0.21 -14.54 17.76
N ARG A 200 0.12 -15.62 17.07
CA ARG A 200 0.94 -16.72 17.62
C ARG A 200 2.31 -16.23 18.10
N LEU A 201 2.99 -15.38 17.33
CA LEU A 201 4.27 -14.83 17.77
C LEU A 201 4.16 -13.92 18.98
N ALA A 202 3.11 -13.12 19.06
CA ALA A 202 2.88 -12.27 20.22
C ALA A 202 2.69 -13.11 21.49
N GLU A 203 2.13 -14.32 21.37
CA GLU A 203 2.03 -15.29 22.45
C GLU A 203 3.38 -15.95 22.77
N GLU A 204 4.24 -16.19 21.77
CA GLU A 204 5.53 -16.87 21.92
C GLU A 204 6.67 -15.96 22.42
N GLU A 205 6.65 -14.66 22.09
CA GLU A 205 7.69 -13.68 22.44
C GLU A 205 7.13 -12.49 23.24
N PRO A 206 6.52 -12.68 24.43
CA PRO A 206 5.90 -11.60 25.19
C PRO A 206 6.90 -10.48 25.53
N ASP A 207 8.13 -10.84 25.87
CA ASP A 207 9.21 -9.92 26.25
C ASP A 207 9.75 -9.06 25.08
N SER A 208 9.38 -9.39 23.85
CA SER A 208 9.81 -8.64 22.66
C SER A 208 8.95 -7.41 22.38
N THR A 209 7.81 -7.29 23.06
CA THR A 209 6.85 -6.22 22.84
C THR A 209 7.00 -5.16 23.92
N LYS A 210 6.90 -3.90 23.51
CA LYS A 210 6.88 -2.79 24.46
C LYS A 210 5.58 -2.84 25.24
N SER A 211 5.65 -2.86 26.56
CA SER A 211 4.46 -2.66 27.39
C SER A 211 4.03 -1.20 27.25
N ILE A 212 2.86 -1.00 26.66
CA ILE A 212 2.25 0.32 26.47
C ILE A 212 1.03 0.39 27.37
N ARG A 213 0.96 1.42 28.22
CA ARG A 213 -0.18 1.70 29.09
C ARG A 213 -0.82 3.01 28.68
N ILE A 214 -2.13 3.03 28.49
CA ILE A 214 -2.88 4.25 28.15
C ILE A 214 -3.18 5.00 29.45
N ILE A 215 -2.64 6.20 29.59
CA ILE A 215 -2.75 7.04 30.81
C ILE A 215 -3.93 7.99 30.70
N SER A 216 -4.09 8.63 29.55
CA SER A 216 -5.21 9.55 29.27
C SER A 216 -5.78 9.17 27.92
N PRO A 217 -6.85 8.35 27.88
CA PRO A 217 -7.47 7.98 26.62
C PRO A 217 -8.08 9.22 25.98
N VAL A 218 -7.97 9.30 24.66
CA VAL A 218 -8.73 10.26 23.86
C VAL A 218 -9.63 9.43 22.95
N TYR A 219 -10.92 9.74 22.98
CA TYR A 219 -11.90 9.15 22.08
C TYR A 219 -12.17 10.15 20.96
N ALA A 220 -12.28 9.65 19.73
CA ALA A 220 -12.53 10.50 18.58
C ALA A 220 -13.81 11.34 18.79
N ASP A 221 -13.67 12.64 18.63
CA ASP A 221 -14.81 13.52 18.42
C ASP A 221 -15.07 13.66 16.90
N GLY A 222 -16.15 14.35 16.53
CA GLY A 222 -16.49 14.56 15.12
C GLY A 222 -15.40 15.23 14.27
N SER A 223 -14.40 15.88 14.88
CA SER A 223 -13.30 16.53 14.17
C SER A 223 -12.25 15.53 13.67
N GLN A 224 -12.01 14.44 14.41
CA GLN A 224 -11.12 13.37 13.96
C GLN A 224 -11.73 12.64 12.76
N GLN A 225 -13.05 12.44 12.77
CA GLN A 225 -13.78 11.78 11.68
C GLN A 225 -13.59 12.46 10.32
N GLU A 226 -13.45 13.78 10.27
CA GLU A 226 -13.24 14.52 9.02
C GLU A 226 -11.82 14.31 8.43
N ILE A 227 -10.80 14.31 9.29
CA ILE A 227 -9.42 13.99 8.91
C ILE A 227 -9.37 12.54 8.39
N LEU A 228 -10.05 11.64 9.10
CA LEU A 228 -10.15 10.23 8.77
C LEU A 228 -10.85 10.03 7.42
N ASP A 229 -12.00 10.64 7.21
CA ASP A 229 -12.74 10.56 5.95
C ASP A 229 -11.90 11.01 4.75
N LYS A 230 -11.09 12.05 4.92
CA LYS A 230 -10.19 12.54 3.88
C LYS A 230 -9.14 11.48 3.50
N HIS A 231 -8.56 10.80 4.48
CA HIS A 231 -7.55 9.75 4.26
C HIS A 231 -8.17 8.42 3.81
N LEU A 232 -9.37 8.08 4.29
CA LEU A 232 -10.06 6.83 4.01
C LEU A 232 -10.75 6.85 2.64
N LYS A 233 -11.47 7.91 2.29
CA LYS A 233 -12.27 7.91 1.05
C LYS A 233 -11.42 8.04 -0.21
N ASN A 234 -10.35 8.85 -0.15
CA ASN A 234 -9.58 9.27 -1.31
C ASN A 234 -8.08 8.97 -1.22
N GLY A 235 -7.63 8.29 -0.17
CA GLY A 235 -6.22 7.95 0.00
C GLY A 235 -5.70 7.09 -1.16
N PRO A 236 -4.53 7.39 -1.74
CA PRO A 236 -3.92 6.52 -2.73
C PRO A 236 -3.59 5.17 -2.09
N ILE A 237 -3.63 4.09 -2.89
CA ILE A 237 -3.08 2.80 -2.45
C ILE A 237 -1.58 3.02 -2.14
N PRO A 238 -1.10 2.60 -0.96
CA PRO A 238 0.31 2.70 -0.61
C PRO A 238 1.20 2.04 -1.65
N GLU A 239 2.38 2.61 -1.89
CA GLU A 239 3.31 2.09 -2.89
C GLU A 239 3.81 0.68 -2.54
N SER A 240 3.97 0.40 -1.24
CA SER A 240 4.23 -0.94 -0.71
C SER A 240 3.20 -1.96 -1.18
N VAL A 241 1.91 -1.67 -0.96
CA VAL A 241 0.80 -2.53 -1.38
C VAL A 241 0.80 -2.68 -2.90
N LYS A 242 0.99 -1.60 -3.66
CA LYS A 242 1.07 -1.69 -5.12
C LYS A 242 2.18 -2.60 -5.60
N ARG A 243 3.35 -2.61 -4.95
CA ARG A 243 4.46 -3.50 -5.29
C ARG A 243 4.13 -4.95 -4.94
N THR A 244 3.60 -5.20 -3.74
CA THR A 244 3.19 -6.53 -3.28
C THR A 244 2.18 -7.17 -4.24
N PHE A 245 1.23 -6.38 -4.76
CA PHE A 245 0.22 -6.85 -5.72
C PHE A 245 0.63 -6.65 -7.19
N HIS A 246 1.89 -6.28 -7.47
CA HIS A 246 2.41 -6.01 -8.80
C HIS A 246 1.55 -5.05 -9.64
N LEU A 247 0.91 -4.07 -9.01
CA LEU A 247 0.09 -3.02 -9.63
C LEU A 247 0.95 -1.95 -10.31
N VAL A 248 2.17 -1.74 -9.83
CA VAL A 248 3.15 -0.85 -10.47
C VAL A 248 4.05 -1.62 -11.43
N HIS A 249 4.43 -0.96 -12.52
CA HIS A 249 5.42 -1.51 -13.43
C HIS A 249 6.79 -1.16 -12.88
N ASP A 250 7.47 -2.13 -12.25
CA ASP A 250 8.89 -1.92 -11.99
C ASP A 250 9.63 -2.00 -13.34
N ARG A 251 10.44 -0.98 -13.64
CA ARG A 251 11.10 -0.84 -14.94
C ARG A 251 12.36 -1.70 -15.04
N ARG A 252 12.80 -2.33 -13.94
CA ARG A 252 14.16 -2.89 -13.84
C ARG A 252 14.27 -4.41 -13.81
N GLU A 253 13.17 -5.15 -13.68
CA GLU A 253 13.28 -6.61 -13.67
C GLU A 253 12.95 -7.17 -15.05
N THR A 254 14.01 -7.39 -15.83
CA THR A 254 14.02 -8.20 -17.06
C THR A 254 13.76 -9.68 -16.79
N ASP A 255 13.18 -10.02 -15.64
CA ASP A 255 13.14 -11.38 -15.19
C ASP A 255 12.11 -12.19 -15.98
N ARG A 256 12.59 -13.31 -16.51
CA ARG A 256 11.88 -14.17 -17.46
C ARG A 256 10.62 -14.80 -16.83
N TYR A 257 10.50 -14.70 -15.50
CA TYR A 257 9.40 -15.20 -14.66
C TYR A 257 8.11 -14.35 -14.69
N TYR A 258 8.12 -13.13 -15.22
CA TYR A 258 6.95 -12.23 -15.18
C TYR A 258 5.91 -12.39 -16.31
N LYS A 259 5.93 -13.50 -17.05
CA LYS A 259 5.10 -13.65 -18.27
C LYS A 259 3.67 -14.15 -18.04
N GLU A 260 3.33 -14.61 -16.85
CA GLU A 260 1.98 -15.06 -16.51
C GLU A 260 1.35 -14.13 -15.46
N ARG A 261 0.01 -14.08 -15.43
CA ARG A 261 -0.75 -13.40 -14.37
C ARG A 261 -0.38 -14.01 -13.01
N LEU A 262 0.67 -13.52 -12.36
CA LEU A 262 1.13 -13.95 -11.02
C LEU A 262 0.13 -13.61 -9.89
N HIS A 263 -1.12 -13.22 -10.21
CA HIS A 263 -2.15 -12.91 -9.21
C HIS A 263 -2.48 -14.09 -8.31
N LEU A 264 -1.94 -15.27 -8.56
CA LEU A 264 -2.29 -16.43 -7.78
C LEU A 264 -1.08 -17.12 -7.15
N ASP A 265 0.13 -16.58 -7.32
CA ASP A 265 1.30 -17.11 -6.61
C ASP A 265 1.59 -16.28 -5.35
N ASN A 266 1.09 -15.04 -5.32
CA ASN A 266 1.00 -14.28 -4.08
C ASN A 266 -0.28 -14.70 -3.32
N GLY A 267 -0.08 -15.40 -2.18
CA GLY A 267 -1.16 -15.87 -1.29
C GLY A 267 -2.15 -14.81 -0.84
N LEU A 268 -1.78 -13.52 -0.83
CA LEU A 268 -2.70 -12.44 -0.46
C LEU A 268 -3.90 -12.31 -1.38
N TRP A 269 -3.78 -12.72 -2.64
CA TRP A 269 -4.91 -12.66 -3.56
C TRP A 269 -6.04 -13.60 -3.16
N ARG A 270 -5.77 -14.63 -2.35
CA ARG A 270 -6.81 -15.46 -1.73
C ARG A 270 -7.82 -14.63 -0.95
N ASN A 271 -7.39 -13.56 -0.31
CA ASN A 271 -8.26 -12.68 0.47
C ASN A 271 -8.96 -11.61 -0.37
N ILE A 272 -8.52 -11.40 -1.62
CA ILE A 272 -9.14 -10.47 -2.59
C ILE A 272 -10.09 -11.20 -3.56
N TYR A 273 -9.79 -12.45 -3.88
CA TYR A 273 -10.51 -13.35 -4.78
C TYR A 273 -10.56 -14.78 -4.20
N PRO A 274 -11.30 -15.00 -3.11
CA PRO A 274 -11.38 -16.33 -2.49
C PRO A 274 -11.90 -17.39 -3.46
N ASP A 275 -12.93 -17.06 -4.24
CA ASP A 275 -13.55 -18.00 -5.19
C ASP A 275 -12.60 -18.40 -6.33
N GLU A 276 -11.87 -17.45 -6.91
CA GLU A 276 -10.92 -17.74 -8.00
C GLU A 276 -9.69 -18.51 -7.49
N TRP A 277 -9.30 -18.27 -6.24
CA TRP A 277 -8.19 -18.97 -5.60
C TRP A 277 -8.50 -20.44 -5.37
N ASP A 278 -9.67 -20.75 -4.80
CA ASP A 278 -10.09 -22.12 -4.54
C ASP A 278 -10.21 -22.94 -5.83
N ASP A 279 -10.70 -22.33 -6.91
CA ASP A 279 -10.74 -22.95 -8.22
C ASP A 279 -9.35 -23.24 -8.79
N LYS A 280 -8.38 -22.36 -8.53
CA LYS A 280 -6.98 -22.59 -8.93
C LYS A 280 -6.36 -23.73 -8.12
N GLU A 281 -6.54 -23.74 -6.80
CA GLU A 281 -6.04 -24.83 -5.94
C GLU A 281 -6.60 -26.18 -6.40
N LYS A 282 -7.89 -26.25 -6.72
CA LYS A 282 -8.52 -27.48 -7.26
C LYS A 282 -7.88 -27.94 -8.57
N ARG A 283 -7.48 -27.02 -9.45
CA ARG A 283 -6.80 -27.34 -10.72
C ARG A 283 -5.34 -27.75 -10.54
N MET A 284 -4.69 -27.31 -9.46
CA MET A 284 -3.31 -27.64 -9.16
C MET A 284 -3.13 -28.95 -8.40
N ARG A 285 -4.17 -29.43 -7.72
CA ARG A 285 -4.12 -30.74 -7.05
C ARG A 285 -4.13 -31.83 -8.13
N PRO A 286 -3.06 -32.65 -8.24
CA PRO A 286 -2.95 -33.72 -9.24
C PRO A 286 -3.94 -34.86 -8.99
#